data_AF-A0A8C5TX36-F1
#
_entry.id   AF-A0A8C5TX36-F1
#
_cell.length_a   1.000
_cell.length_b   1.000
_cell.length_c   1.000
_cell.angle_alpha   90.00
_cell.angle_beta   90.00
_cell.angle_gamma   90.00
#
_symmetry.space_group_name_H-M   'P 1'
#
loop_
_entity.id
_entity.type
_entity.pdbx_description
1 polymer ?
#
loop_
_entity_poly.entity_id
_entity_poly.type
_entity_poly.pdbx_seq_one_letter_code
_entity_poly.pdbx_strand_id
1 'polypeptide(L)'
;MHPMPGSESIPCQLHFKAKVVFLMATLLLAAGCGTPTSLLFAELSEEDKNQTEFPVGMTVNYTCRPGYVEQPQMSPTITCLENQTWSEAQEFCKCKFC
;
A
#
# COMPACT_ATOMS: atom_id res chain seq x y z
N MET A 1 42.50 -22.90 -34.53
CA MET A 1 42.06 -21.84 -33.60
C MET A 1 40.61 -21.52 -33.95
N HIS A 2 39.69 -21.70 -32.99
CA HIS A 2 38.25 -21.58 -33.21
C HIS A 2 37.84 -20.14 -33.54
N PRO A 3 36.93 -19.93 -34.51
CA PRO A 3 36.28 -18.63 -34.72
C PRO A 3 35.24 -18.38 -33.62
N MET A 4 35.27 -17.19 -33.03
CA MET A 4 34.27 -16.72 -32.06
C MET A 4 32.94 -16.44 -32.79
N PRO A 5 31.77 -16.89 -32.29
CA PRO A 5 30.48 -16.50 -32.84
C PRO A 5 30.13 -15.07 -32.44
N GLY A 6 29.37 -14.40 -33.31
CA GLY A 6 29.14 -12.96 -33.33
C GLY A 6 28.57 -12.38 -32.03
N SER A 7 29.06 -11.20 -31.69
CA SER A 7 28.28 -10.22 -30.93
C SER A 7 27.10 -9.79 -31.83
N GLU A 8 26.03 -10.58 -31.82
CA GLU A 8 24.75 -10.16 -32.38
C GLU A 8 24.34 -8.87 -31.65
N SER A 9 24.46 -7.76 -32.36
CA SER A 9 23.99 -6.46 -31.96
C SER A 9 22.47 -6.55 -31.79
N ILE A 10 22.05 -6.80 -30.54
CA ILE A 10 20.65 -6.80 -30.16
C ILE A 10 20.07 -5.44 -30.60
N PRO A 11 19.10 -5.40 -31.55
CA PRO A 11 18.60 -4.14 -32.07
C PRO A 11 18.02 -3.31 -30.93
N CYS A 12 18.27 -1.99 -30.89
CA CYS A 12 17.79 -1.07 -29.83
C CYS A 12 16.27 -1.23 -29.53
N GLN A 13 15.51 -1.71 -30.51
CA GLN A 13 14.09 -2.04 -30.40
C GLN A 13 13.77 -3.18 -29.42
N LEU A 14 14.68 -4.16 -29.24
CA LEU A 14 14.47 -5.29 -28.33
C LEU A 14 14.84 -4.91 -26.88
N HIS A 15 15.81 -4.01 -26.69
CA HIS A 15 16.10 -3.42 -25.38
C HIS A 15 15.01 -2.44 -24.93
N PHE A 16 14.43 -1.67 -25.85
CA PHE A 16 13.27 -0.81 -25.56
C PHE A 16 12.02 -1.64 -25.25
N LYS A 17 11.72 -2.69 -26.03
CA LYS A 17 10.63 -3.62 -25.72
C LYS A 17 10.84 -4.36 -24.39
N ALA A 18 12.05 -4.82 -24.07
CA ALA A 18 12.35 -5.47 -22.79
C ALA A 18 12.26 -4.49 -21.61
N LYS A 19 12.73 -3.24 -21.75
CA LYS A 19 12.54 -2.18 -20.75
C LYS A 19 11.09 -1.79 -20.59
N VAL A 20 10.32 -1.69 -21.67
CA VAL A 20 8.87 -1.42 -21.63
C VAL A 20 8.13 -2.61 -21.02
N VAL A 21 8.48 -3.86 -21.34
CA VAL A 21 7.89 -5.04 -20.70
C VAL A 21 8.26 -5.12 -19.22
N PHE A 22 9.48 -4.77 -18.84
CA PHE A 22 9.87 -4.62 -17.43
C PHE A 22 9.09 -3.50 -16.74
N LEU A 23 8.97 -2.33 -17.37
CA LEU A 23 8.20 -1.19 -16.84
C LEU A 23 6.69 -1.48 -16.75
N MET A 24 6.13 -2.23 -17.71
CA MET A 24 4.73 -2.65 -17.73
C MET A 24 4.50 -3.78 -16.72
N ALA A 25 5.43 -4.72 -16.56
CA ALA A 25 5.39 -5.76 -15.53
C ALA A 25 5.55 -5.19 -14.12
N THR A 26 6.31 -4.11 -13.94
CA THR A 26 6.36 -3.36 -12.68
C THR A 26 5.10 -2.52 -12.45
N LEU A 27 4.48 -1.99 -13.52
CA LEU A 27 3.27 -1.16 -13.45
C LEU A 27 2.01 -1.99 -13.14
N LEU A 28 2.00 -3.28 -13.50
CA LEU A 28 0.90 -4.21 -13.23
C LEU A 28 0.82 -4.71 -11.78
N LEU A 29 1.75 -4.34 -10.89
CA LEU A 29 1.86 -4.86 -9.52
C LEU A 29 1.39 -3.91 -8.41
N ALA A 30 0.78 -2.77 -8.73
CA ALA A 30 0.19 -1.89 -7.73
C ALA A 30 -1.32 -2.14 -7.56
N ALA A 31 -1.73 -3.39 -7.35
CA ALA A 31 -3.07 -3.70 -6.86
C ALA A 31 -3.10 -3.43 -5.34
N GLY A 32 -2.95 -2.17 -4.95
CA GLY A 32 -3.01 -1.73 -3.56
C GLY A 32 -4.43 -1.33 -3.14
N CYS A 33 -4.61 -1.06 -1.85
CA CYS A 33 -5.81 -0.39 -1.38
C CYS A 33 -5.76 1.09 -1.78
N GLY A 34 -6.94 1.67 -1.99
CA GLY A 34 -7.09 3.12 -2.11
C GLY A 34 -6.82 3.82 -0.78
N THR A 35 -7.00 5.14 -0.77
CA THR A 35 -6.88 5.95 0.45
C THR A 35 -7.71 5.35 1.60
N PRO A 36 -7.13 5.19 2.81
CA PRO A 36 -7.84 4.72 3.98
C PRO A 36 -9.12 5.52 4.25
N THR A 37 -10.17 4.83 4.67
CA THR A 37 -11.46 5.47 4.95
C THR A 37 -11.39 6.30 6.24
N SER A 38 -11.80 7.57 6.19
CA SER A 38 -11.93 8.36 7.42
C SER A 38 -13.05 7.81 8.31
N LEU A 39 -12.72 7.50 9.56
CA LEU A 39 -13.67 6.95 10.53
C LEU A 39 -14.34 8.08 11.34
N LEU A 40 -15.55 7.82 11.83
CA LEU A 40 -16.28 8.79 12.67
C LEU A 40 -15.65 8.93 14.06
N PHE A 41 -15.05 7.86 14.57
CA PHE A 41 -14.45 7.78 15.90
C PHE A 41 -12.93 7.99 15.91
N ALA A 42 -12.28 7.86 14.74
CA ALA A 42 -10.83 7.95 14.60
C ALA A 42 -10.43 8.62 13.29
N GLU A 43 -9.24 9.22 13.27
CA GLU A 43 -8.67 9.83 12.08
C GLU A 43 -7.34 9.17 11.74
N LEU A 44 -7.00 9.13 10.45
CA LEU A 44 -5.73 8.56 10.00
C LEU A 44 -4.55 9.35 10.57
N SER A 45 -3.46 8.68 10.92
CA SER A 45 -2.24 9.31 11.41
C SER A 45 -1.61 10.22 10.36
N GLU A 46 -0.93 11.28 10.81
CA GLU A 46 -0.32 12.28 9.91
C GLU A 46 0.72 11.67 8.95
N GLU A 47 1.40 10.60 9.37
CA GLU A 47 2.35 9.86 8.54
C GLU A 47 1.66 9.19 7.34
N ASP A 48 0.59 8.44 7.60
CA ASP A 48 -0.16 7.72 6.58
C ASP A 48 -1.05 8.63 5.73
N LYS A 49 -1.45 9.81 6.24
CA LYS A 49 -2.22 10.81 5.48
C LYS A 49 -1.47 11.33 4.26
N ASN A 50 -0.14 11.43 4.36
CA ASN A 50 0.67 11.93 3.25
C ASN A 50 1.05 10.83 2.25
N GLN A 51 0.69 9.59 2.55
CA GLN A 51 0.96 8.44 1.70
C GLN A 51 -0.20 8.23 0.71
N THR A 52 0.14 7.97 -0.54
CA THR A 52 -0.83 7.72 -1.62
C THR A 52 -0.79 6.29 -2.12
N GLU A 53 0.21 5.52 -1.69
CA GLU A 53 0.47 4.16 -2.14
C GLU A 53 0.32 3.19 -0.96
N PHE A 54 -0.69 2.33 -1.03
CA PHE A 54 -0.97 1.35 0.02
C PHE A 54 -0.99 -0.07 -0.55
N PRO A 55 0.18 -0.74 -0.67
CA PRO A 55 0.23 -2.11 -1.16
C PRO A 55 -0.53 -3.06 -0.22
N VAL A 56 -0.98 -4.20 -0.77
CA VAL A 56 -1.56 -5.29 0.02
C VAL A 56 -0.60 -5.73 1.13
N GLY A 57 -1.13 -5.90 2.34
CA GLY A 57 -0.36 -6.17 3.56
C GLY A 57 0.14 -4.92 4.29
N MET A 58 -0.01 -3.72 3.70
CA MET A 58 0.30 -2.48 4.39
C MET A 58 -0.68 -2.25 5.54
N THR A 59 -0.15 -1.79 6.67
CA THR A 59 -0.94 -1.45 7.85
C THR A 59 -0.78 0.03 8.13
N VAL A 60 -1.89 0.73 8.31
CA VAL A 60 -1.93 2.17 8.59
C VAL A 60 -2.48 2.39 10.00
N ASN A 61 -2.03 3.46 10.65
CA ASN A 61 -2.39 3.77 12.01
C ASN A 61 -3.45 4.89 12.08
N TYR A 62 -4.33 4.79 13.06
CA TYR A 62 -5.36 5.76 13.38
C TYR A 62 -5.13 6.36 14.77
N THR A 63 -5.64 7.56 14.94
CA THR A 63 -5.66 8.31 16.19
C THR A 63 -7.11 8.59 16.56
N CYS A 64 -7.51 8.30 17.80
CA CYS A 64 -8.87 8.57 18.26
C CYS A 64 -9.19 10.06 18.21
N ARG A 65 -10.40 10.40 17.73
CA ARG A 65 -10.88 11.78 17.71
C ARG A 65 -11.12 12.29 19.14
N PRO A 66 -11.14 13.62 19.36
CA PRO A 66 -11.52 14.21 20.64
C PRO A 66 -12.90 13.70 21.09
N GLY A 67 -13.00 13.23 22.33
CA GLY A 67 -14.22 12.58 22.85
C GLY A 67 -14.18 11.04 22.81
N TYR A 68 -13.16 10.45 22.16
CA TYR A 68 -12.90 9.02 22.17
C TYR A 68 -11.59 8.69 22.91
N VAL A 69 -11.44 7.46 23.39
CA VAL A 69 -10.22 6.91 24.00
C VAL A 69 -9.80 5.64 23.30
N GLU A 70 -8.49 5.48 23.14
CA GLU A 70 -7.88 4.23 22.69
C GLU A 70 -8.16 3.12 23.72
N GLN A 71 -8.55 1.96 23.22
CA GLN A 71 -8.70 0.76 24.01
C GLN A 71 -7.34 0.05 24.12
N PRO A 72 -6.79 -0.18 25.32
CA PRO A 72 -5.47 -0.81 25.49
C PRO A 72 -5.42 -2.28 25.02
N GLN A 73 -6.56 -2.88 24.68
CA GLN A 73 -6.65 -4.26 24.19
C GLN A 73 -6.73 -4.36 22.66
N MET A 74 -6.79 -3.22 21.95
CA MET A 74 -6.94 -3.16 20.50
C MET A 74 -5.93 -2.19 19.92
N SER A 75 -5.33 -2.56 18.80
CA SER A 75 -4.45 -1.67 18.05
C SER A 75 -5.29 -0.78 17.14
N PRO A 76 -5.05 0.54 17.11
CA PRO A 76 -5.78 1.45 16.23
C PRO A 76 -5.25 1.40 14.80
N THR A 77 -5.14 0.20 14.23
CA THR A 77 -4.55 -0.03 12.92
C THR A 77 -5.50 -0.81 12.04
N ILE A 78 -5.43 -0.56 10.73
CA ILE A 78 -6.13 -1.35 9.72
C ILE A 78 -5.13 -1.78 8.66
N THR A 79 -5.35 -2.95 8.09
CA THR A 79 -4.46 -3.57 7.11
C THR A 79 -5.14 -3.66 5.76
N CYS A 80 -4.41 -3.35 4.69
CA CYS A 80 -4.88 -3.57 3.34
C CYS A 80 -4.88 -5.07 3.04
N LEU A 81 -6.07 -5.62 2.78
CA LEU A 81 -6.26 -7.04 2.50
C LEU A 81 -6.00 -7.35 1.01
N GLU A 82 -5.78 -8.62 0.68
CA GLU A 82 -5.55 -9.08 -0.71
C GLU A 82 -6.70 -8.77 -1.66
N ASN A 83 -7.90 -8.54 -1.13
CA ASN A 83 -9.07 -8.10 -1.90
C ASN A 83 -9.07 -6.59 -2.20
N GLN A 84 -7.97 -5.88 -1.95
CA GLN A 84 -7.82 -4.42 -2.14
C GLN A 84 -8.82 -3.60 -1.30
N THR A 85 -9.29 -4.16 -0.19
CA THR A 85 -10.11 -3.45 0.80
C THR A 85 -9.37 -3.36 2.12
N TRP A 86 -9.66 -2.32 2.88
CA TRP A 86 -9.15 -2.18 4.23
C TRP A 86 -9.84 -3.15 5.18
N SER A 87 -9.09 -3.74 6.09
CA SER A 87 -9.64 -4.56 7.18
C SER A 87 -10.62 -3.74 8.01
N GLU A 88 -11.54 -4.43 8.68
CA GLU A 88 -12.49 -3.78 9.58
C GLU A 88 -11.74 -3.01 10.67
N ALA A 89 -12.10 -1.74 10.83
CA ALA A 89 -11.64 -0.94 11.95
C ALA A 89 -12.35 -1.46 13.20
N GLN A 90 -11.63 -2.28 13.98
CA GLN A 90 -12.12 -2.78 15.25
C GLN A 90 -12.47 -1.60 16.18
N GLU A 91 -13.28 -1.79 17.22
CA GLU A 91 -13.68 -0.71 18.16
C GLU A 91 -12.52 -0.22 19.06
N PHE A 92 -11.34 0.02 18.48
CA PHE A 92 -10.13 0.49 19.14
C PHE A 92 -10.30 1.90 19.73
N CYS A 93 -11.30 2.68 19.29
CA CYS A 93 -11.68 3.96 19.90
C CYS A 93 -13.10 3.89 20.48
N LYS A 94 -13.23 4.06 21.80
CA LYS A 94 -14.54 4.14 22.48
C LYS A 94 -14.87 5.55 22.92
N CYS A 95 -16.16 5.92 22.84
CA CYS A 95 -16.65 7.17 23.40
C CYS A 95 -16.27 7.25 24.88
N LYS A 96 -15.75 8.40 25.29
CA LYS A 96 -15.68 8.77 26.70
C LYS A 96 -17.11 8.91 27.19
N PHE A 97 -17.56 8.00 28.05
CA PHE A 97 -18.77 8.23 28.81
C PHE A 97 -18.52 9.40 29.78
N CYS A 98 -19.37 10.42 29.71
CA CYS A 98 -19.38 11.55 30.63
C CYS A 98 -20.25 11.24 31.84
#